data_AF-A0A640KHF1-F1
#
_entry.id   AF-A0A640KHF1-F1
#
_cell.length_a   1.000
_cell.length_b   1.000
_cell.length_c   1.000
_cell.angle_alpha   90.00
_cell.angle_beta   90.00
_cell.angle_gamma   90.00
#
_symmetry.space_group_name_H-M   'P 1'
#
loop_
_entity.id
_entity.type
_entity.pdbx_description
1 polymer ?
#
loop_
_entity_poly.entity_id
_entity_poly.type
_entity_poly.pdbx_seq_one_letter_code
_entity_poly.pdbx_strand_id
1 'polypeptide(L)'
;MWRPCRRLRSFSSHVTAAGTARCAFNSQHHDLTTSATLLTTVFPRRRKLQCLRGAYHASRAVAQLLLPLLQPTRATLGYMGMTGAMKSLATSLEGSPVSLEHEGPLQDKQLIAIRDLATSATVTDLRNRLLNNSLCHREATRLAASLWSEKSMRSYQATLLAARQARLDAGRSFNGYDHLKEAGAAMRRAMCSNAAEPETCAEWARLIDLYTSFLPDRSHIHELENLPQEIAIGELLRETVERVRRADDEANGNGFALDCVVDVGGGNGFLAAQVAERLQCDSVVIDPFFPAHSIDCCPRVWPDTVQRTRPATRRQRTLHRTMALFRDVRWFDAVPAAPARTALIAKHLCGSGVDEVLRHLEAQKCLPRILVLAPCCFNKITFEKYCDAAYLRQVMGIDSDEALARVSRLTDWNMSCYQSTHEHALSVVEAARRKLTTTHRRCGREVQRSSEAAASHALPEVNGSSANAAPLFCHQRRSGPRSIANSITCTHEFAVLVEGLLNYGRVQWLRQRHYDVQLVQYVPNVVTPKNTCFLAMRQAYTS
;
A
#
# COMPACT_ATOMS: atom_id res chain seq x y z
N MET A 1 -22.37 5.58 -29.53
CA MET A 1 -22.88 6.95 -29.76
C MET A 1 -22.80 7.75 -28.44
N TRP A 2 -21.63 8.31 -28.14
CA TRP A 2 -21.38 9.12 -26.93
C TRP A 2 -21.61 10.60 -27.26
N ARG A 3 -22.47 11.31 -26.52
CA ARG A 3 -22.64 12.77 -26.67
C ARG A 3 -21.80 13.51 -25.61
N PRO A 4 -21.00 14.53 -26.00
CA PRO A 4 -20.27 15.35 -25.04
C PRO A 4 -21.20 16.33 -24.33
N CYS A 5 -21.00 16.48 -23.01
CA CYS A 5 -21.74 17.41 -22.18
C CYS A 5 -21.04 18.78 -22.22
N ARG A 6 -21.58 19.73 -23.00
CA ARG A 6 -21.15 21.14 -22.97
C ARG A 6 -21.65 21.78 -21.66
N ARG A 7 -20.73 22.28 -20.82
CA ARG A 7 -21.08 23.27 -19.79
C ARG A 7 -20.58 24.63 -20.25
N LEU A 8 -21.53 25.52 -20.52
CA LEU A 8 -21.34 26.95 -20.66
C LEU A 8 -20.86 27.52 -19.31
N ARG A 9 -19.80 28.34 -19.35
CA ARG A 9 -19.38 29.21 -18.25
C ARG A 9 -20.28 30.44 -18.27
N SER A 10 -20.91 30.77 -17.15
CA SER A 10 -21.33 32.15 -16.86
C SER A 10 -20.37 32.72 -15.83
N PHE A 11 -19.56 33.69 -16.26
CA PHE A 11 -18.88 34.60 -15.37
C PHE A 11 -19.92 35.51 -14.72
N SER A 12 -19.85 35.69 -13.40
CA SER A 12 -20.38 36.87 -12.74
C SER A 12 -19.36 37.29 -11.69
N SER A 13 -18.77 38.45 -11.95
CA SER A 13 -17.92 39.22 -11.07
C SER A 13 -18.78 40.01 -10.09
N HIS A 14 -18.53 39.92 -8.78
CA HIS A 14 -18.66 41.07 -7.90
C HIS A 14 -17.62 41.05 -6.79
N VAL A 15 -17.02 42.22 -6.62
CA VAL A 15 -15.99 42.65 -5.67
C VAL A 15 -16.69 43.38 -4.51
N THR A 16 -15.96 43.53 -3.39
CA THR A 16 -16.23 44.31 -2.15
C THR A 16 -17.16 43.65 -1.12
N ALA A 17 -17.01 43.79 0.20
CA ALA A 17 -15.93 44.26 1.10
C ALA A 17 -16.31 43.82 2.54
N ALA A 18 -15.40 44.05 3.49
CA ALA A 18 -15.49 43.71 4.91
C ALA A 18 -16.70 44.28 5.67
N GLY A 19 -17.07 43.63 6.78
CA GLY A 19 -18.00 44.18 7.77
C GLY A 19 -18.36 43.21 8.90
N THR A 20 -17.77 43.42 10.07
CA THR A 20 -18.11 42.85 11.38
C THR A 20 -19.48 43.31 11.89
N ALA A 21 -20.31 42.44 12.47
CA ALA A 21 -21.11 42.71 13.69
C ALA A 21 -21.96 41.50 14.15
N ARG A 22 -22.25 41.51 15.45
CA ARG A 22 -22.83 40.47 16.32
C ARG A 22 -24.37 40.42 16.31
N CYS A 23 -24.87 39.27 16.78
CA CYS A 23 -26.08 39.02 17.60
C CYS A 23 -27.45 39.56 17.15
N ALA A 24 -28.43 38.66 16.98
CA ALA A 24 -29.57 38.54 17.90
C ALA A 24 -30.49 37.37 17.51
N PHE A 25 -30.97 36.66 18.54
CA PHE A 25 -32.12 35.76 18.52
C PHE A 25 -33.40 36.52 18.15
N ASN A 26 -34.28 35.89 17.37
CA ASN A 26 -35.70 35.85 17.74
C ASN A 26 -36.48 34.77 16.99
N SER A 27 -37.20 33.99 17.79
CA SER A 27 -38.25 33.06 17.43
C SER A 27 -39.49 33.79 16.94
N GLN A 28 -40.19 33.26 15.93
CA GLN A 28 -41.64 33.31 15.89
C GLN A 28 -42.21 32.25 14.95
N HIS A 29 -43.12 31.45 15.54
CA HIS A 29 -44.05 30.54 14.88
C HIS A 29 -45.03 31.32 14.00
N HIS A 30 -45.35 30.79 12.82
CA HIS A 30 -46.70 30.84 12.28
C HIS A 30 -46.97 29.61 11.42
N ASP A 31 -48.10 28.98 11.73
CA ASP A 31 -48.66 27.77 11.13
C ASP A 31 -49.72 28.13 10.07
N LEU A 32 -49.89 27.19 9.11
CA LEU A 32 -51.05 26.96 8.21
C LEU A 32 -51.20 28.00 7.05
N THR A 33 -51.46 27.65 5.77
CA THR A 33 -52.20 26.51 5.22
C THR A 33 -52.04 26.43 3.67
N THR A 34 -52.12 25.21 3.14
CA THR A 34 -52.64 24.77 1.81
C THR A 34 -51.95 25.08 0.48
N SER A 35 -51.80 23.97 -0.27
CA SER A 35 -51.82 23.81 -1.74
C SER A 35 -50.53 24.05 -2.53
N ALA A 36 -49.76 22.98 -2.71
CA ALA A 36 -48.90 22.81 -3.88
C ALA A 36 -48.95 21.37 -4.39
N THR A 37 -49.77 21.23 -5.42
CA THR A 37 -49.95 20.06 -6.29
C THR A 37 -48.64 19.67 -6.99
N LEU A 38 -48.32 18.38 -6.92
CA LEU A 38 -47.52 17.57 -7.88
C LEU A 38 -46.39 18.26 -8.66
N LEU A 39 -45.13 17.92 -8.33
CA LEU A 39 -44.06 17.66 -9.32
C LEU A 39 -42.94 16.81 -8.66
N THR A 40 -43.25 15.56 -8.37
CA THR A 40 -42.25 14.52 -8.01
C THR A 40 -41.43 14.12 -9.25
N THR A 41 -40.41 14.90 -9.57
CA THR A 41 -39.42 14.56 -10.60
C THR A 41 -38.34 13.64 -10.04
N VAL A 42 -38.57 12.33 -10.19
CA VAL A 42 -37.62 11.30 -10.65
C VAL A 42 -36.12 11.64 -10.45
N PHE A 43 -35.54 11.24 -9.31
CA PHE A 43 -34.10 11.33 -8.99
C PHE A 43 -33.24 10.04 -9.18
N PRO A 44 -33.35 9.20 -10.24
CA PRO A 44 -32.46 8.04 -10.41
C PRO A 44 -31.23 8.29 -11.32
N ARG A 45 -30.97 9.51 -11.82
CA ARG A 45 -29.93 9.73 -12.87
C ARG A 45 -28.54 10.15 -12.39
N ARG A 46 -28.36 10.75 -11.21
CA ARG A 46 -27.03 11.24 -10.77
C ARG A 46 -26.03 10.12 -10.44
N ARG A 47 -26.47 9.02 -9.82
CA ARG A 47 -25.59 7.88 -9.47
C ARG A 47 -25.15 7.06 -10.70
N LYS A 48 -26.01 6.93 -11.72
CA LYS A 48 -25.75 6.12 -12.93
C LYS A 48 -24.61 6.67 -13.82
N LEU A 49 -24.41 8.00 -13.84
CA LEU A 49 -23.36 8.66 -14.63
C LEU A 49 -21.99 8.64 -13.93
N GLN A 50 -21.95 8.66 -12.60
CA GLN A 50 -20.71 8.67 -11.82
C GLN A 50 -19.89 7.38 -12.00
N CYS A 51 -20.55 6.22 -12.14
CA CYS A 51 -19.87 4.92 -12.28
C CYS A 51 -19.10 4.79 -13.61
N LEU A 52 -19.63 5.32 -14.71
CA LEU A 52 -18.96 5.31 -16.02
C LEU A 52 -17.81 6.32 -16.07
N ARG A 53 -17.96 7.46 -15.37
CA ARG A 53 -16.90 8.47 -15.25
C ARG A 53 -15.65 7.88 -14.58
N GLY A 54 -15.83 7.09 -13.51
CA GLY A 54 -14.71 6.44 -12.81
C GLY A 54 -13.93 5.47 -13.69
N ALA A 55 -14.63 4.53 -14.35
CA ALA A 55 -14.01 3.57 -15.28
C ALA A 55 -13.29 4.27 -16.44
N TYR A 56 -13.90 5.31 -17.00
CA TYR A 56 -13.29 6.09 -18.06
C TYR A 56 -12.00 6.81 -17.63
N HIS A 57 -11.99 7.47 -16.46
CA HIS A 57 -10.78 8.12 -15.93
C HIS A 57 -9.68 7.12 -15.61
N ALA A 58 -10.05 5.92 -15.12
CA ALA A 58 -9.12 4.82 -14.93
C ALA A 58 -8.47 4.40 -16.27
N SER A 59 -9.26 4.21 -17.33
CA SER A 59 -8.73 3.87 -18.66
C SER A 59 -7.82 4.99 -19.21
N ARG A 60 -8.15 6.26 -18.94
CA ARG A 60 -7.27 7.39 -19.30
C ARG A 60 -5.93 7.36 -18.57
N ALA A 61 -5.94 7.10 -17.27
CA ALA A 61 -4.70 6.97 -16.49
C ALA A 61 -3.84 5.81 -17.01
N VAL A 62 -4.46 4.67 -17.39
CA VAL A 62 -3.77 3.55 -18.02
C VAL A 62 -3.17 3.94 -19.39
N ALA A 63 -3.93 4.62 -20.25
CA ALA A 63 -3.43 5.08 -21.54
C ALA A 63 -2.22 6.02 -21.37
N GLN A 64 -2.31 6.97 -20.43
CA GLN A 64 -1.24 7.93 -20.14
C GLN A 64 0.01 7.27 -19.54
N LEU A 65 -0.16 6.23 -18.73
CA LEU A 65 0.94 5.41 -18.24
C LEU A 65 1.60 4.63 -19.38
N LEU A 66 0.81 3.95 -20.21
CA LEU A 66 1.32 3.02 -21.21
C LEU A 66 1.96 3.72 -22.41
N LEU A 67 1.41 4.85 -22.85
CA LEU A 67 1.84 5.49 -24.10
C LEU A 67 3.34 5.87 -24.08
N PRO A 68 3.89 6.54 -23.06
CA PRO A 68 5.33 6.81 -23.00
C PRO A 68 6.20 5.55 -22.92
N LEU A 69 5.72 4.52 -22.21
CA LEU A 69 6.45 3.26 -21.99
C LEU A 69 6.50 2.37 -23.25
N LEU A 70 5.53 2.52 -24.14
CA LEU A 70 5.41 1.77 -25.40
C LEU A 70 5.93 2.56 -26.62
N GLN A 71 6.33 3.82 -26.45
CA GLN A 71 6.86 4.63 -27.56
C GLN A 71 8.32 4.26 -27.86
N PRO A 72 8.67 3.91 -29.11
CA PRO A 72 10.02 3.44 -29.45
C PRO A 72 11.14 4.47 -29.19
N THR A 73 10.79 5.77 -29.27
CA THR A 73 11.72 6.90 -29.09
C THR A 73 11.98 7.26 -27.62
N ARG A 74 11.12 6.81 -26.70
CA ARG A 74 11.23 7.08 -25.25
C ARG A 74 11.41 5.81 -24.43
N ALA A 75 11.07 4.66 -24.99
CA ALA A 75 11.22 3.39 -24.33
C ALA A 75 12.72 3.10 -24.15
N THR A 76 13.12 2.88 -22.90
CA THR A 76 14.37 2.21 -22.54
C THR A 76 14.52 0.87 -23.27
N LEU A 77 13.39 0.29 -23.70
CA LEU A 77 13.28 -0.85 -24.60
C LEU A 77 13.28 -0.39 -26.05
N GLY A 78 14.38 -0.58 -26.77
CA GLY A 78 14.37 -0.44 -28.23
C GLY A 78 13.28 -1.32 -28.88
N TYR A 79 12.84 -0.94 -30.10
CA TYR A 79 11.71 -1.57 -30.81
C TYR A 79 11.78 -3.10 -30.97
N MET A 80 12.99 -3.66 -30.96
CA MET A 80 13.23 -5.11 -31.07
C MET A 80 12.79 -5.91 -29.83
N GLY A 81 12.54 -5.24 -28.70
CA GLY A 81 12.16 -5.90 -27.44
C GLY A 81 10.65 -6.11 -27.24
N MET A 82 9.76 -5.62 -28.11
CA MET A 82 8.31 -5.67 -27.86
C MET A 82 7.63 -6.90 -28.47
N THR A 83 6.74 -7.53 -27.70
CA THR A 83 5.86 -8.61 -28.20
C THR A 83 4.80 -8.07 -29.18
N GLY A 84 4.21 -8.95 -29.99
CA GLY A 84 3.12 -8.55 -30.90
C GLY A 84 1.95 -7.88 -30.19
N ALA A 85 1.59 -8.36 -28.99
CA ALA A 85 0.53 -7.76 -28.17
C ALA A 85 0.88 -6.32 -27.73
N MET A 86 2.14 -6.05 -27.33
CA MET A 86 2.59 -4.71 -26.98
C MET A 86 2.60 -3.76 -28.17
N LYS A 87 3.05 -4.24 -29.34
CA LYS A 87 3.03 -3.45 -30.58
C LYS A 87 1.60 -3.07 -30.96
N SER A 88 0.68 -4.04 -30.97
CA SER A 88 -0.74 -3.78 -31.24
C SER A 88 -1.36 -2.81 -30.23
N LEU A 89 -1.02 -2.95 -28.94
CA LEU A 89 -1.47 -2.04 -27.89
C LEU A 89 -0.90 -0.63 -28.10
N ALA A 90 0.39 -0.50 -28.43
CA ALA A 90 1.05 0.77 -28.72
C ALA A 90 0.35 1.51 -29.87
N THR A 91 0.21 0.83 -31.03
CA THR A 91 -0.48 1.37 -32.21
C THR A 91 -1.92 1.76 -31.92
N SER A 92 -2.64 0.95 -31.13
CA SER A 92 -4.04 1.26 -30.77
C SER A 92 -4.17 2.47 -29.85
N LEU A 93 -3.16 2.74 -29.03
CA LEU A 93 -3.09 3.88 -28.12
C LEU A 93 -2.57 5.17 -28.77
N GLU A 94 -2.07 5.12 -30.00
CA GLU A 94 -1.65 6.32 -30.73
C GLU A 94 -2.77 7.36 -30.82
N GLY A 95 -2.40 8.63 -30.66
CA GLY A 95 -3.34 9.75 -30.57
C GLY A 95 -4.18 9.77 -29.29
N SER A 96 -3.81 8.99 -28.26
CA SER A 96 -4.43 9.15 -26.93
C SER A 96 -4.07 10.52 -26.35
N PRO A 97 -5.04 11.22 -25.73
CA PRO A 97 -4.80 12.54 -25.15
C PRO A 97 -3.80 12.48 -24.00
N VAL A 98 -2.77 13.32 -24.04
CA VAL A 98 -1.74 13.43 -23.01
C VAL A 98 -2.25 14.14 -21.75
N SER A 99 -3.33 14.92 -21.84
CA SER A 99 -3.90 15.67 -20.70
C SER A 99 -5.43 15.56 -20.58
N LEU A 100 -5.96 15.75 -19.37
CA LEU A 100 -7.41 15.72 -19.08
C LEU A 100 -8.16 16.92 -19.64
N GLU A 101 -7.49 18.07 -19.77
CA GLU A 101 -8.15 19.37 -19.90
C GLU A 101 -8.38 19.81 -21.35
N HIS A 102 -7.58 19.32 -22.32
CA HIS A 102 -7.52 19.95 -23.64
C HIS A 102 -7.58 19.02 -24.86
N GLU A 103 -7.40 17.70 -24.74
CA GLU A 103 -7.16 16.83 -25.91
C GLU A 103 -8.28 15.84 -26.27
N GLY A 104 -9.50 16.08 -25.77
CA GLY A 104 -10.67 15.28 -26.18
C GLY A 104 -10.73 13.88 -25.53
N PRO A 105 -11.74 13.08 -25.91
CA PRO A 105 -11.97 11.79 -25.26
C PRO A 105 -11.13 10.66 -25.88
N LEU A 106 -10.77 9.65 -25.05
CA LEU A 106 -10.38 8.34 -25.59
C LEU A 106 -11.43 7.84 -26.58
N GLN A 107 -10.97 7.37 -27.73
CA GLN A 107 -11.78 6.75 -28.77
C GLN A 107 -12.17 5.31 -28.38
N ASP A 108 -13.24 4.79 -28.96
CA ASP A 108 -13.71 3.42 -28.70
C ASP A 108 -12.60 2.38 -28.97
N LYS A 109 -11.79 2.58 -30.03
CA LYS A 109 -10.64 1.72 -30.34
C LYS A 109 -9.61 1.64 -29.20
N GLN A 110 -9.36 2.76 -28.51
CA GLN A 110 -8.40 2.84 -27.41
C GLN A 110 -8.95 2.15 -26.16
N LEU A 111 -10.24 2.36 -25.87
CA LEU A 111 -10.92 1.68 -24.75
C LEU A 111 -10.96 0.16 -24.95
N ILE A 112 -11.26 -0.29 -26.17
CA ILE A 112 -11.26 -1.71 -26.55
C ILE A 112 -9.84 -2.29 -26.42
N ALA A 113 -8.83 -1.59 -26.91
CA ALA A 113 -7.44 -2.04 -26.80
C ALA A 113 -6.97 -2.16 -25.34
N ILE A 114 -7.32 -1.22 -24.46
CA ILE A 114 -7.01 -1.33 -23.02
C ILE A 114 -7.67 -2.57 -22.42
N ARG A 115 -8.95 -2.81 -22.75
CA ARG A 115 -9.69 -3.96 -22.23
C ARG A 115 -9.13 -5.30 -22.72
N ASP A 116 -8.80 -5.37 -24.01
CA ASP A 116 -8.53 -6.64 -24.70
C ASP A 116 -7.03 -6.96 -24.81
N LEU A 117 -6.16 -5.95 -24.89
CA LEU A 117 -4.72 -6.12 -25.11
C LEU A 117 -3.87 -5.84 -23.87
N ALA A 118 -4.30 -4.94 -22.98
CA ALA A 118 -3.62 -4.72 -21.70
C ALA A 118 -4.05 -5.80 -20.69
N THR A 119 -3.66 -7.04 -20.96
CA THR A 119 -3.92 -8.20 -20.09
C THR A 119 -2.88 -8.30 -18.98
N SER A 120 -3.12 -9.15 -17.98
CA SER A 120 -2.12 -9.44 -16.93
C SER A 120 -0.79 -9.91 -17.51
N ALA A 121 -0.84 -10.76 -18.56
CA ALA A 121 0.36 -11.24 -19.25
C ALA A 121 1.11 -10.10 -19.95
N THR A 122 0.40 -9.24 -20.69
CA THR A 122 1.02 -8.12 -21.41
C THR A 122 1.64 -7.11 -20.45
N VAL A 123 0.95 -6.74 -19.37
CA VAL A 123 1.46 -5.77 -18.37
C VAL A 123 2.63 -6.37 -17.59
N THR A 124 2.58 -7.66 -17.26
CA THR A 124 3.69 -8.36 -16.59
C THR A 124 4.91 -8.45 -17.49
N ASP A 125 4.76 -8.81 -18.76
CA ASP A 125 5.85 -8.84 -19.73
C ASP A 125 6.45 -7.42 -19.90
N LEU A 126 5.61 -6.38 -19.96
CA LEU A 126 6.07 -5.00 -20.08
C LEU A 126 6.92 -4.60 -18.88
N ARG A 127 6.42 -4.88 -17.67
CA ARG A 127 7.13 -4.64 -16.41
C ARG A 127 8.48 -5.36 -16.39
N ASN A 128 8.50 -6.66 -16.71
CA ASN A 128 9.72 -7.46 -16.66
C ASN A 128 10.79 -6.94 -17.63
N ARG A 129 10.37 -6.52 -18.83
CA ARG A 129 11.24 -5.92 -19.84
C ARG A 129 11.75 -4.54 -19.41
N LEU A 130 10.87 -3.64 -18.95
CA LEU A 130 11.26 -2.28 -18.55
C LEU A 130 12.25 -2.27 -17.39
N LEU A 131 12.10 -3.23 -16.48
CA LEU A 131 12.97 -3.39 -15.31
C LEU A 131 14.17 -4.31 -15.60
N ASN A 132 14.43 -4.61 -16.88
CA ASN A 132 15.66 -5.21 -17.43
C ASN A 132 16.17 -6.49 -16.75
N ASN A 133 15.30 -7.31 -16.13
CA ASN A 133 15.66 -8.41 -15.21
C ASN A 133 16.60 -8.04 -14.04
N SER A 134 17.23 -6.87 -14.04
CA SER A 134 18.17 -6.36 -13.05
C SER A 134 17.43 -5.70 -11.88
N LEU A 135 16.18 -5.29 -12.10
CA LEU A 135 15.30 -4.65 -11.12
C LEU A 135 13.87 -5.19 -11.14
N CYS A 136 13.64 -6.33 -11.82
CA CYS A 136 12.55 -7.20 -11.39
C CYS A 136 12.70 -7.41 -9.88
N HIS A 137 11.59 -7.54 -9.15
CA HIS A 137 11.65 -8.08 -7.80
C HIS A 137 12.65 -9.23 -7.81
N ARG A 138 13.76 -9.11 -7.07
CA ARG A 138 14.55 -10.30 -6.82
C ARG A 138 13.59 -11.31 -6.22
N GLU A 139 13.79 -12.57 -6.60
CA GLU A 139 13.11 -13.71 -6.00
C GLU A 139 13.02 -13.51 -4.49
N ALA A 140 11.96 -14.07 -3.89
CA ALA A 140 11.79 -14.04 -2.44
C ALA A 140 13.14 -14.24 -1.75
N THR A 141 13.45 -13.36 -0.79
CA THR A 141 14.72 -13.46 -0.04
C THR A 141 14.92 -14.90 0.44
N ARG A 142 16.16 -15.37 0.61
CA ARG A 142 16.42 -16.76 1.03
C ARG A 142 15.56 -17.17 2.23
N LEU A 143 15.45 -16.27 3.21
CA LEU A 143 14.56 -16.41 4.36
C LEU A 143 13.08 -16.52 3.98
N ALA A 144 12.57 -15.60 3.15
CA ALA A 144 11.18 -15.64 2.71
C ALA A 144 10.87 -16.92 1.89
N ALA A 145 11.80 -17.37 1.05
CA ALA A 145 11.65 -18.60 0.28
C ALA A 145 11.69 -19.85 1.18
N SER A 146 12.57 -19.89 2.19
CA SER A 146 12.72 -21.07 3.07
C SER A 146 11.63 -21.19 4.13
N LEU A 147 11.11 -20.07 4.63
CA LEU A 147 10.16 -20.06 5.74
C LEU A 147 8.70 -20.19 5.31
N TRP A 148 8.38 -19.86 4.05
CA TRP A 148 7.01 -19.80 3.57
C TRP A 148 6.69 -20.94 2.59
N SER A 149 6.47 -22.14 3.14
CA SER A 149 5.86 -23.24 2.38
C SER A 149 4.43 -22.89 1.96
N GLU A 150 3.92 -23.52 0.90
CA GLU A 150 2.52 -23.34 0.48
C GLU A 150 1.53 -23.64 1.63
N LYS A 151 1.85 -24.65 2.43
CA LYS A 151 1.04 -25.05 3.58
C LYS A 151 1.07 -24.00 4.69
N SER A 152 2.25 -23.46 5.04
CA SER A 152 2.37 -22.39 6.04
C SER A 152 1.66 -21.10 5.60
N MET A 153 1.73 -20.74 4.31
CA MET A 153 0.99 -19.61 3.75
C MET A 153 -0.53 -19.78 3.90
N ARG A 154 -1.07 -20.97 3.62
CA ARG A 154 -2.50 -21.27 3.79
C ARG A 154 -2.91 -21.22 5.26
N SER A 155 -2.11 -21.77 6.17
CA SER A 155 -2.35 -21.73 7.63
C SER A 155 -2.37 -20.30 8.15
N TYR A 156 -1.37 -19.50 7.76
CA TYR A 156 -1.30 -18.08 8.06
C TYR A 156 -2.53 -17.32 7.53
N GLN A 157 -2.91 -17.55 6.28
CA GLN A 157 -4.08 -16.90 5.67
C GLN A 157 -5.37 -17.24 6.43
N ALA A 158 -5.58 -18.50 6.79
CA ALA A 158 -6.75 -18.92 7.55
C ALA A 158 -6.80 -18.22 8.92
N THR A 159 -5.67 -18.17 9.62
CA THR A 159 -5.56 -17.51 10.93
C THR A 159 -5.80 -16.00 10.81
N LEU A 160 -5.25 -15.36 9.78
CA LEU A 160 -5.41 -13.94 9.51
C LEU A 160 -6.87 -13.55 9.17
N LEU A 161 -7.57 -14.40 8.41
CA LEU A 161 -8.99 -14.24 8.11
C LEU A 161 -9.86 -14.40 9.35
N ALA A 162 -9.59 -15.43 10.17
CA ALA A 162 -10.31 -15.65 11.43
C ALA A 162 -10.12 -14.49 12.41
N ALA A 163 -8.89 -13.99 12.58
CA ALA A 163 -8.61 -12.85 13.43
C ALA A 163 -9.35 -11.59 12.98
N ARG A 164 -9.41 -11.33 11.67
CA ARG A 164 -10.17 -10.21 11.11
C ARG A 164 -11.68 -10.36 11.32
N GLN A 165 -12.22 -11.56 11.11
CA GLN A 165 -13.64 -11.82 11.34
C GLN A 165 -14.01 -11.56 12.80
N ALA A 166 -13.21 -12.06 13.75
CA ALA A 166 -13.41 -11.80 15.17
C ALA A 166 -13.43 -10.30 15.52
N ARG A 167 -12.59 -9.47 14.86
CA ARG A 167 -12.64 -8.01 15.03
C ARG A 167 -13.91 -7.39 14.44
N LEU A 168 -14.40 -7.88 13.30
CA LEU A 168 -15.66 -7.41 12.72
C LEU A 168 -16.85 -7.78 13.63
N ASP A 169 -16.86 -9.00 14.16
CA ASP A 169 -17.91 -9.51 15.04
C ASP A 169 -17.97 -8.74 16.37
N ALA A 170 -16.81 -8.38 16.92
CA ALA A 170 -16.72 -7.54 18.11
C ALA A 170 -17.19 -6.09 17.87
N GLY A 171 -17.17 -5.61 16.62
CA GLY A 171 -17.67 -4.26 16.29
C GLY A 171 -17.00 -3.15 17.11
N ARG A 172 -17.81 -2.38 17.87
CA ARG A 172 -17.32 -1.25 18.70
C ARG A 172 -16.78 -1.65 20.07
N SER A 173 -16.97 -2.90 20.52
CA SER A 173 -16.43 -3.37 21.81
C SER A 173 -14.91 -3.57 21.77
N PHE A 174 -14.29 -3.48 20.59
CA PHE A 174 -12.85 -3.65 20.37
C PHE A 174 -11.96 -2.56 21.01
N ASN A 175 -12.57 -1.54 21.65
CA ASN A 175 -11.83 -0.52 22.39
C ASN A 175 -11.35 -1.01 23.78
N GLY A 176 -11.81 -2.17 24.26
CA GLY A 176 -11.33 -2.80 25.50
C GLY A 176 -10.02 -3.58 25.31
N TYR A 177 -9.31 -3.91 26.39
CA TYR A 177 -8.02 -4.63 26.33
C TYR A 177 -8.15 -6.15 26.09
N ASP A 178 -9.37 -6.70 26.10
CA ASP A 178 -9.66 -8.14 26.01
C ASP A 178 -9.16 -8.83 24.73
N HIS A 179 -8.77 -8.04 23.73
CA HIS A 179 -8.27 -8.51 22.44
C HIS A 179 -6.74 -8.56 22.35
N LEU A 180 -6.02 -8.11 23.38
CA LEU A 180 -4.57 -8.23 23.46
C LEU A 180 -4.19 -9.65 23.88
N LYS A 181 -3.07 -10.15 23.37
CA LYS A 181 -2.43 -11.39 23.83
C LYS A 181 -0.92 -11.23 23.84
N GLU A 182 -0.29 -12.15 24.55
CA GLU A 182 1.16 -12.32 24.57
C GLU A 182 1.76 -12.17 23.16
N ALA A 183 2.63 -11.19 22.97
CA ALA A 183 3.17 -10.84 21.66
C ALA A 183 3.92 -12.02 21.05
N GLY A 184 3.47 -12.51 19.90
CA GLY A 184 4.03 -13.68 19.19
C GLY A 184 3.15 -14.93 19.30
N ALA A 185 2.14 -14.94 20.18
CA ALA A 185 1.28 -16.10 20.38
C ALA A 185 0.38 -16.39 19.17
N ALA A 186 -0.16 -15.37 18.51
CA ALA A 186 -1.01 -15.55 17.34
C ALA A 186 -0.21 -16.05 16.14
N MET A 187 0.98 -15.49 15.93
CA MET A 187 1.90 -15.89 14.86
C MET A 187 2.44 -17.32 15.09
N ARG A 188 2.77 -17.69 16.34
CA ARG A 188 3.16 -19.08 16.65
C ARG A 188 2.06 -20.08 16.33
N ARG A 189 0.80 -19.80 16.69
CA ARG A 189 -0.33 -20.66 16.31
C ARG A 189 -0.46 -20.82 14.79
N ALA A 190 -0.27 -19.73 14.06
CA ALA A 190 -0.34 -19.72 12.60
C ALA A 190 0.80 -20.53 11.94
N MET A 191 2.04 -20.37 12.43
CA MET A 191 3.23 -20.85 11.74
C MET A 191 3.82 -22.16 12.29
N CYS A 192 3.54 -22.50 13.56
CA CYS A 192 4.19 -23.60 14.28
C CYS A 192 3.27 -24.80 14.51
N SER A 193 2.11 -24.87 13.84
CA SER A 193 1.13 -25.96 14.00
C SER A 193 1.36 -27.15 13.06
N ASN A 194 2.33 -27.08 12.16
CA ASN A 194 2.53 -28.08 11.12
C ASN A 194 3.56 -29.15 11.53
N ALA A 195 3.09 -30.29 12.04
CA ALA A 195 3.95 -31.43 12.39
C ALA A 195 4.75 -32.02 11.21
N ALA A 196 4.36 -31.74 9.96
CA ALA A 196 5.05 -32.26 8.77
C ALA A 196 6.29 -31.43 8.36
N GLU A 197 6.50 -30.24 8.93
CA GLU A 197 7.65 -29.36 8.65
C GLU A 197 8.28 -28.90 9.97
N PRO A 198 8.85 -29.83 10.77
CA PRO A 198 9.31 -29.53 12.12
C PRO A 198 10.44 -28.49 12.16
N GLU A 199 11.35 -28.52 11.19
CA GLU A 199 12.46 -27.56 11.09
C GLU A 199 11.97 -26.13 10.81
N THR A 200 11.06 -25.97 9.84
CA THR A 200 10.45 -24.67 9.51
C THR A 200 9.64 -24.14 10.69
N CYS A 201 8.90 -25.00 11.40
CA CYS A 201 8.17 -24.62 12.61
C CYS A 201 9.11 -24.19 13.74
N ALA A 202 10.21 -24.92 13.95
CA ALA A 202 11.21 -24.59 14.96
C ALA A 202 11.89 -23.25 14.64
N GLU A 203 12.20 -23.00 13.37
CA GLU A 203 12.80 -21.74 12.94
C GLU A 203 11.84 -20.55 13.09
N TRP A 204 10.56 -20.71 12.73
CA TRP A 204 9.53 -19.70 13.04
C TRP A 204 9.41 -19.45 14.53
N ALA A 205 9.36 -20.50 15.35
CA ALA A 205 9.28 -20.36 16.80
C ALA A 205 10.47 -19.57 17.35
N ARG A 206 11.69 -19.90 16.90
CA ARG A 206 12.93 -19.21 17.26
C ARG A 206 12.90 -17.73 16.87
N LEU A 207 12.53 -17.41 15.64
CA LEU A 207 12.46 -16.03 15.16
C LEU A 207 11.37 -15.23 15.89
N ILE A 208 10.20 -15.81 16.13
CA ILE A 208 9.14 -15.13 16.89
C ILE A 208 9.65 -14.82 18.31
N ASP A 209 10.29 -15.77 18.98
CA ASP A 209 10.79 -15.56 20.34
C ASP A 209 11.89 -14.49 20.38
N LEU A 210 12.81 -14.50 19.41
CA LEU A 210 13.85 -13.47 19.26
C LEU A 210 13.29 -12.06 19.05
N TYR A 211 12.16 -11.92 18.36
CA TYR A 211 11.58 -10.62 18.04
C TYR A 211 10.45 -10.19 18.99
N THR A 212 9.98 -11.04 19.92
CA THR A 212 8.82 -10.67 20.75
C THR A 212 8.97 -10.84 22.25
N SER A 213 10.00 -11.53 22.76
CA SER A 213 10.10 -11.85 24.19
C SER A 213 10.23 -10.62 25.11
N PHE A 214 10.74 -9.49 24.61
CA PHE A 214 10.86 -8.23 25.35
C PHE A 214 9.75 -7.21 25.02
N LEU A 215 8.78 -7.59 24.19
CA LEU A 215 7.71 -6.70 23.78
C LEU A 215 6.50 -6.76 24.72
N PRO A 216 5.74 -5.65 24.83
CA PRO A 216 4.41 -5.69 25.41
C PRO A 216 3.46 -6.50 24.54
N ASP A 217 2.38 -7.01 25.14
CA ASP A 217 1.32 -7.75 24.44
C ASP A 217 0.69 -6.93 23.30
N ARG A 218 0.18 -7.65 22.30
CA ARG A 218 -0.30 -7.10 21.03
C ARG A 218 -1.66 -7.69 20.67
N SER A 219 -2.44 -6.95 19.88
CA SER A 219 -3.65 -7.50 19.29
C SER A 219 -3.31 -8.58 18.26
N HIS A 220 -4.17 -9.60 18.13
CA HIS A 220 -4.00 -10.68 17.16
C HIS A 220 -3.77 -10.17 15.73
N ILE A 221 -4.57 -9.19 15.30
CA ILE A 221 -4.49 -8.66 13.94
C ILE A 221 -3.21 -7.87 13.76
N HIS A 222 -2.87 -7.00 14.71
CA HIS A 222 -1.64 -6.23 14.61
C HIS A 222 -0.43 -7.17 14.56
N GLU A 223 -0.42 -8.22 15.37
CA GLU A 223 0.65 -9.22 15.34
C GLU A 223 0.74 -9.94 14.00
N LEU A 224 -0.37 -10.50 13.49
CA LEU A 224 -0.36 -11.24 12.23
C LEU A 224 0.00 -10.35 11.05
N GLU A 225 -0.49 -9.11 10.98
CA GLU A 225 -0.17 -8.19 9.89
C GLU A 225 1.26 -7.65 9.98
N ASN A 226 1.76 -7.37 11.19
CA ASN A 226 3.00 -6.61 11.36
C ASN A 226 4.23 -7.45 11.67
N LEU A 227 4.11 -8.48 12.50
CA LEU A 227 5.25 -9.26 12.97
C LEU A 227 6.01 -9.99 11.84
N PRO A 228 5.35 -10.66 10.85
CA PRO A 228 6.11 -11.26 9.75
C PRO A 228 6.90 -10.24 8.94
N GLN A 229 6.38 -9.02 8.78
CA GLN A 229 7.10 -7.93 8.12
C GLN A 229 8.28 -7.44 8.97
N GLU A 230 8.10 -7.31 10.28
CA GLU A 230 9.16 -6.89 11.22
C GLU A 230 10.32 -7.88 11.27
N ILE A 231 10.01 -9.18 11.37
CA ILE A 231 11.00 -10.27 11.33
C ILE A 231 11.77 -10.24 10.00
N ALA A 232 11.06 -10.13 8.88
CA ALA A 232 11.69 -10.11 7.56
C ALA A 232 12.61 -8.89 7.36
N ILE A 233 12.19 -7.70 7.79
CA ILE A 233 13.03 -6.48 7.74
C ILE A 233 14.27 -6.62 8.63
N GLY A 234 14.10 -7.13 9.85
CA GLY A 234 15.20 -7.31 10.79
C GLY A 234 16.24 -8.33 10.32
N GLU A 235 15.80 -9.47 9.79
CA GLU A 235 16.71 -10.48 9.25
C GLU A 235 17.37 -10.02 7.94
N LEU A 236 16.66 -9.25 7.09
CA LEU A 236 17.27 -8.59 5.93
C LEU A 236 18.39 -7.64 6.36
N LEU A 237 18.14 -6.82 7.38
CA LEU A 237 19.17 -5.92 7.89
C LEU A 237 20.34 -6.70 8.49
N ARG A 238 20.09 -7.76 9.26
CA ARG A 238 21.15 -8.61 9.82
C ARG A 238 22.06 -9.18 8.73
N GLU A 239 21.48 -9.81 7.70
CA GLU A 239 22.26 -10.33 6.58
C GLU A 239 23.06 -9.23 5.88
N THR A 240 22.48 -8.03 5.78
CA THR A 240 23.12 -6.89 5.13
C THR A 240 24.30 -6.37 5.95
N VAL A 241 24.15 -6.26 7.27
CA VAL A 241 25.25 -5.90 8.18
C VAL A 241 26.40 -6.90 8.04
N GLU A 242 26.12 -8.19 7.95
CA GLU A 242 27.15 -9.23 7.74
C GLU A 242 27.82 -9.14 6.37
N ARG A 243 27.09 -8.73 5.32
CA ARG A 243 27.68 -8.47 4.00
C ARG A 243 28.59 -7.24 4.02
N VAL A 244 28.15 -6.16 4.67
CA VAL A 244 28.95 -4.93 4.81
C VAL A 244 30.21 -5.19 5.64
N ARG A 245 30.11 -5.97 6.73
CA ARG A 245 31.28 -6.42 7.53
C ARG A 245 32.33 -7.09 6.67
N ARG A 246 31.94 -8.13 5.92
CA ARG A 246 32.86 -8.85 5.05
C ARG A 246 33.50 -7.95 3.99
N ALA A 247 32.71 -7.08 3.36
CA ALA A 247 33.21 -6.15 2.35
C ALA A 247 34.22 -5.13 2.94
N ASP A 248 33.97 -4.62 4.15
CA ASP A 248 34.86 -3.65 4.79
C ASP A 248 36.11 -4.30 5.41
N ASP A 249 36.00 -5.53 5.91
CA ASP A 249 37.14 -6.34 6.37
C ASP A 249 38.11 -6.58 5.20
N GLU A 250 37.59 -6.93 4.02
CA GLU A 250 38.37 -7.13 2.79
C GLU A 250 39.02 -5.83 2.28
N ALA A 251 38.35 -4.69 2.43
CA ALA A 251 38.84 -3.42 1.89
C ALA A 251 39.85 -2.70 2.80
N ASN A 252 39.59 -2.62 4.11
CA ASN A 252 40.28 -1.70 5.02
C ASN A 252 40.79 -2.34 6.32
N GLY A 253 40.49 -3.62 6.59
CA GLY A 253 40.94 -4.36 7.78
C GLY A 253 40.40 -3.87 9.15
N ASN A 254 39.69 -2.74 9.21
CA ASN A 254 39.14 -2.15 10.44
C ASN A 254 37.73 -2.65 10.79
N GLY A 255 37.09 -3.37 9.88
CA GLY A 255 35.76 -3.95 10.02
C GLY A 255 34.60 -2.96 10.20
N PHE A 256 33.42 -3.39 9.78
CA PHE A 256 32.20 -2.60 9.95
C PHE A 256 31.56 -2.85 11.33
N ALA A 257 31.37 -1.77 12.08
CA ALA A 257 30.56 -1.77 13.29
C ALA A 257 29.28 -0.95 13.08
N LEU A 258 28.15 -1.60 13.36
CA LEU A 258 26.84 -0.96 13.40
C LEU A 258 26.59 -0.47 14.83
N ASP A 259 26.51 0.84 15.02
CA ASP A 259 26.29 1.43 16.34
C ASP A 259 24.82 1.76 16.61
N CYS A 260 24.08 2.10 15.55
CA CYS A 260 22.72 2.60 15.70
C CYS A 260 21.82 2.19 14.54
N VAL A 261 20.58 1.82 14.89
CA VAL A 261 19.47 1.63 13.95
C VAL A 261 18.46 2.77 14.11
N VAL A 262 18.16 3.47 13.02
CA VAL A 262 17.19 4.57 13.01
C VAL A 262 15.91 4.10 12.34
N ASP A 263 14.78 4.19 13.03
CA ASP A 263 13.46 3.87 12.49
C ASP A 263 12.67 5.15 12.22
N VAL A 264 12.24 5.33 10.97
CA VAL A 264 11.50 6.50 10.53
C VAL A 264 10.09 6.11 10.09
N GLY A 265 9.09 6.69 10.75
CA GLY A 265 7.67 6.41 10.49
C GLY A 265 7.20 5.06 11.04
N GLY A 266 7.93 4.48 11.99
CA GLY A 266 7.72 3.12 12.53
C GLY A 266 6.68 2.97 13.63
N GLY A 267 5.82 3.97 13.89
CA GLY A 267 4.79 3.87 14.93
C GLY A 267 5.41 3.75 16.33
N ASN A 268 5.13 2.66 17.05
CA ASN A 268 5.44 2.55 18.49
C ASN A 268 6.91 2.25 18.81
N GLY A 269 7.81 2.31 17.81
CA GLY A 269 9.24 2.02 17.98
C GLY A 269 9.58 0.54 18.18
N PHE A 270 8.62 -0.36 17.92
CA PHE A 270 8.83 -1.78 18.12
C PHE A 270 9.87 -2.37 17.17
N LEU A 271 9.78 -2.04 15.88
CA LEU A 271 10.71 -2.54 14.89
C LEU A 271 12.15 -2.11 15.22
N ALA A 272 12.35 -0.83 15.52
CA ALA A 272 13.64 -0.29 15.96
C ALA A 272 14.21 -1.08 17.15
N ALA A 273 13.40 -1.28 18.20
CA ALA A 273 13.83 -2.00 19.40
C ALA A 273 14.16 -3.45 19.10
N GLN A 274 13.33 -4.15 18.33
CA GLN A 274 13.55 -5.55 17.98
C GLN A 274 14.87 -5.75 17.24
N VAL A 275 15.11 -4.91 16.25
CA VAL A 275 16.30 -4.97 15.40
C VAL A 275 17.54 -4.56 16.19
N ALA A 276 17.46 -3.54 17.04
CA ALA A 276 18.58 -3.11 17.89
C ALA A 276 19.03 -4.20 18.88
N GLU A 277 18.09 -4.85 19.57
CA GLU A 277 18.40 -6.00 20.41
C GLU A 277 19.01 -7.14 19.58
N ARG A 278 18.47 -7.43 18.39
CA ARG A 278 18.97 -8.48 17.51
C ARG A 278 20.40 -8.24 17.01
N LEU A 279 20.75 -6.98 16.75
CA LEU A 279 22.03 -6.55 16.17
C LEU A 279 23.03 -6.03 17.21
N GLN A 280 22.62 -5.99 18.48
CA GLN A 280 23.45 -5.57 19.61
C GLN A 280 23.96 -4.13 19.49
N CYS A 281 23.07 -3.22 19.05
CA CYS A 281 23.35 -1.80 18.81
C CYS A 281 22.25 -0.93 19.43
N ASP A 282 22.44 0.38 19.49
CA ASP A 282 21.38 1.30 19.97
C ASP A 282 20.33 1.56 18.89
N SER A 283 19.19 2.11 19.28
CA SER A 283 18.11 2.48 18.37
C SER A 283 17.65 3.91 18.55
N VAL A 284 17.24 4.55 17.46
CA VAL A 284 16.56 5.85 17.46
C VAL A 284 15.22 5.69 16.77
N VAL A 285 14.16 6.22 17.38
CA VAL A 285 12.84 6.33 16.74
C VAL A 285 12.51 7.81 16.57
N ILE A 286 12.16 8.18 15.33
CA ILE A 286 11.72 9.53 14.97
C ILE A 286 10.27 9.45 14.51
N ASP A 287 9.35 9.85 15.39
CA ASP A 287 7.91 9.84 15.11
C ASP A 287 7.20 10.95 15.91
N PRO A 288 6.44 11.86 15.26
CA PRO A 288 5.68 12.90 15.96
C PRO A 288 4.44 12.38 16.70
N PHE A 289 3.96 11.17 16.41
CA PHE A 289 2.68 10.62 16.88
C PHE A 289 2.84 9.39 17.76
N PHE A 290 3.88 9.38 18.59
CA PHE A 290 4.19 8.23 19.44
C PHE A 290 3.05 7.94 20.45
N PRO A 291 2.46 6.73 20.49
CA PRO A 291 1.32 6.45 21.37
C PRO A 291 1.71 6.14 22.82
N ALA A 292 0.75 6.28 23.73
CA ALA A 292 0.90 6.04 25.17
C ALA A 292 1.35 4.59 25.53
N HIS A 293 1.05 3.60 24.67
CA HIS A 293 1.50 2.22 24.82
C HIS A 293 2.91 2.06 24.24
N SER A 294 3.90 2.55 24.98
CA SER A 294 5.28 2.60 24.53
C SER A 294 6.03 1.28 24.76
N ILE A 295 6.99 0.99 23.88
CA ILE A 295 8.01 -0.07 24.04
C ILE A 295 8.80 0.01 25.36
N ASP A 296 8.79 1.16 26.05
CA ASP A 296 9.42 1.34 27.38
C ASP A 296 8.51 0.85 28.51
N CYS A 297 7.25 0.50 28.22
CA CYS A 297 6.48 -0.26 29.18
C CYS A 297 7.17 -1.61 29.34
N CYS A 298 7.68 -1.91 30.55
CA CYS A 298 8.02 -3.29 30.93
C CYS A 298 6.92 -4.23 30.41
N PRO A 299 7.26 -5.45 29.94
CA PRO A 299 6.26 -6.42 29.53
C PRO A 299 5.18 -6.52 30.62
N ARG A 300 4.02 -5.89 30.39
CA ARG A 300 2.98 -5.83 31.40
C ARG A 300 2.39 -7.22 31.49
N VAL A 301 2.27 -7.74 32.71
CA VAL A 301 1.38 -8.86 32.98
C VAL A 301 -0.02 -8.28 32.86
N TRP A 302 -0.75 -8.59 31.78
CA TRP A 302 -2.13 -8.14 31.70
C TRP A 302 -2.98 -8.97 32.66
N PRO A 303 -4.12 -8.43 33.14
CA PRO A 303 -5.03 -9.18 33.99
C PRO A 303 -5.47 -10.54 33.38
N ASP A 304 -5.42 -10.68 32.04
CA ASP A 304 -5.75 -11.91 31.31
C ASP A 304 -4.52 -12.73 30.86
N THR A 305 -3.28 -12.27 31.09
CA THR A 305 -2.02 -13.00 30.84
C THR A 305 -1.21 -13.22 32.13
N VAL A 306 -1.89 -13.62 33.20
CA VAL A 306 -1.29 -13.91 34.53
C VAL A 306 -0.17 -14.95 34.45
N GLN A 307 -0.20 -15.85 33.46
CA GLN A 307 0.92 -16.74 33.10
C GLN A 307 1.25 -16.58 31.62
N ARG A 308 2.38 -15.92 31.32
CA ARG A 308 2.96 -15.96 29.97
C ARG A 308 3.43 -17.37 29.67
N THR A 309 3.19 -17.83 28.45
CA THR A 309 3.71 -19.11 27.95
C THR A 309 5.22 -19.02 27.76
N ARG A 310 5.74 -17.83 27.44
CA ARG A 310 7.17 -17.59 27.24
C ARG A 310 7.73 -16.58 28.26
N PRO A 311 8.93 -16.82 28.81
CA PRO A 311 9.58 -15.88 29.70
C PRO A 311 9.77 -14.53 29.03
N ALA A 312 9.31 -13.47 29.69
CA ALA A 312 9.62 -12.13 29.24
C ALA A 312 11.12 -11.84 29.45
N THR A 313 11.77 -11.22 28.47
CA THR A 313 13.16 -10.76 28.58
C THR A 313 13.20 -9.24 28.77
N ARG A 314 14.24 -8.74 29.44
CA ARG A 314 14.50 -7.30 29.51
C ARG A 314 15.31 -6.87 28.30
N ARG A 315 14.97 -5.70 27.77
CA ARG A 315 15.80 -5.00 26.79
C ARG A 315 17.16 -4.66 27.38
N GLN A 316 18.20 -4.79 26.56
CA GLN A 316 19.58 -4.48 26.93
C GLN A 316 20.11 -3.25 26.18
N ARG A 317 19.45 -2.84 25.09
CA ARG A 317 19.92 -1.78 24.21
C ARG A 317 19.12 -0.49 24.38
N THR A 318 19.81 0.64 24.26
CA THR A 318 19.20 1.95 24.45
C THR A 318 18.24 2.26 23.30
N LEU A 319 17.11 2.87 23.65
CA LEU A 319 16.19 3.46 22.67
C LEU A 319 16.13 4.96 22.88
N HIS A 320 16.69 5.70 21.93
CA HIS A 320 16.56 7.14 21.83
C HIS A 320 15.25 7.49 21.14
N ARG A 321 14.57 8.50 21.67
CA ARG A 321 13.26 8.93 21.18
C ARG A 321 13.31 10.38 20.77
N THR A 322 12.86 10.64 19.54
CA THR A 322 12.71 12.00 19.02
C THR A 322 11.27 12.20 18.57
N MET A 323 10.50 12.94 19.38
CA MET A 323 9.10 13.28 19.07
C MET A 323 9.05 14.50 18.15
N ALA A 324 9.34 14.29 16.87
CA ALA A 324 9.32 15.34 15.86
C ALA A 324 8.98 14.75 14.49
N LEU A 325 8.52 15.60 13.58
CA LEU A 325 8.48 15.25 12.16
C LEU A 325 9.92 15.11 11.67
N PHE A 326 10.19 14.08 10.86
CA PHE A 326 11.56 13.77 10.42
C PHE A 326 12.25 14.96 9.72
N ARG A 327 11.52 15.70 8.88
CA ARG A 327 11.99 16.92 8.21
C ARG A 327 12.45 18.05 9.16
N ASP A 328 12.00 18.03 10.41
CA ASP A 328 12.33 19.04 11.41
C ASP A 328 13.50 18.60 12.31
N VAL A 329 14.04 17.39 12.07
CA VAL A 329 15.16 16.83 12.85
C VAL A 329 16.49 17.06 12.15
N ARG A 330 17.47 17.60 12.88
CA ARG A 330 18.88 17.56 12.47
C ARG A 330 19.48 16.23 12.91
N TRP A 331 20.11 15.51 11.99
CA TRP A 331 20.64 14.17 12.24
C TRP A 331 21.59 14.14 13.43
N PHE A 332 22.55 15.07 13.47
CA PHE A 332 23.59 15.13 14.50
C PHE A 332 23.04 15.45 15.91
N ASP A 333 21.83 15.98 16.02
CA ASP A 333 21.20 16.23 17.32
C ASP A 333 20.46 14.99 17.85
N ALA A 334 19.91 14.16 16.95
CA ALA A 334 18.98 13.08 17.29
C ALA A 334 19.60 11.69 17.21
N VAL A 335 20.64 11.51 16.39
CA VAL A 335 21.26 10.20 16.15
C VAL A 335 22.67 10.21 16.75
N PRO A 336 22.94 9.38 17.78
CA PRO A 336 24.20 9.42 18.54
C PRO A 336 25.38 8.78 17.79
N ALA A 337 25.18 8.34 16.54
CA ALA A 337 26.16 7.62 15.75
C ALA A 337 26.39 8.28 14.39
N ALA A 338 27.62 8.12 13.88
CA ALA A 338 27.99 8.60 12.56
C ALA A 338 27.14 7.91 11.47
N PRO A 339 26.73 8.61 10.39
CA PRO A 339 25.97 8.02 9.29
C PRO A 339 26.61 6.73 8.74
N ALA A 340 27.93 6.69 8.63
CA ALA A 340 28.70 5.54 8.16
C ALA A 340 28.61 4.30 9.08
N ARG A 341 28.13 4.45 10.32
CA ARG A 341 27.94 3.39 11.33
C ARG A 341 26.47 3.19 11.70
N THR A 342 25.57 3.67 10.84
CA THR A 342 24.12 3.58 11.07
C THR A 342 23.40 2.82 9.97
N ALA A 343 22.31 2.16 10.35
CA ALA A 343 21.32 1.64 9.43
C ALA A 343 20.01 2.39 9.64
N LEU A 344 19.31 2.75 8.57
CA LEU A 344 17.98 3.30 8.65
C LEU A 344 16.97 2.30 8.10
N ILE A 345 15.94 2.05 8.90
CA ILE A 345 14.83 1.18 8.57
C ILE A 345 13.55 2.00 8.51
N ALA A 346 12.63 1.59 7.66
CA ALA A 346 11.31 2.19 7.62
C ALA A 346 10.30 1.15 7.15
N LYS A 347 9.18 1.05 7.87
CA LYS A 347 8.06 0.20 7.48
C LYS A 347 6.81 1.04 7.37
N HIS A 348 6.05 0.83 6.30
CA HIS A 348 4.84 1.59 6.00
C HIS A 348 5.05 3.10 5.86
N LEU A 349 6.29 3.51 5.56
CA LEU A 349 6.54 4.89 5.18
C LEU A 349 5.88 5.16 3.83
N CYS A 350 5.03 6.18 3.75
CA CYS A 350 4.36 6.53 2.51
C CYS A 350 5.36 6.94 1.43
N GLY A 351 4.97 6.85 0.15
CA GLY A 351 5.89 7.19 -0.94
C GLY A 351 6.51 8.58 -0.76
N SER A 352 5.71 9.57 -0.38
CA SER A 352 6.21 10.92 -0.07
C SER A 352 7.09 10.98 1.17
N GLY A 353 6.82 10.15 2.18
CA GLY A 353 7.68 10.02 3.36
C GLY A 353 9.04 9.45 3.00
N VAL A 354 9.09 8.43 2.14
CA VAL A 354 10.35 7.87 1.63
C VAL A 354 11.15 8.95 0.90
N ASP A 355 10.50 9.67 -0.02
CA ASP A 355 11.15 10.74 -0.79
C ASP A 355 11.62 11.90 0.10
N GLU A 356 10.81 12.30 1.09
CA GLU A 356 11.16 13.33 2.09
C GLU A 356 12.37 12.91 2.93
N VAL A 357 12.38 11.68 3.45
CA VAL A 357 13.49 11.15 4.25
C VAL A 357 14.79 11.14 3.45
N LEU A 358 14.76 10.59 2.23
CA LEU A 358 15.95 10.50 1.38
C LEU A 358 16.51 11.88 1.04
N ARG A 359 15.65 12.82 0.64
CA ARG A 359 16.05 14.20 0.32
C ARG A 359 16.60 14.93 1.55
N HIS A 360 15.98 14.75 2.71
CA HIS A 360 16.40 15.41 3.95
C HIS A 360 17.76 14.91 4.43
N LEU A 361 17.99 13.60 4.38
CA LEU A 361 19.29 13.00 4.70
C LEU A 361 20.39 13.46 3.75
N GLU A 362 20.08 13.55 2.46
CA GLU A 362 21.01 14.08 1.45
C GLU A 362 21.36 15.55 1.71
N ALA A 363 20.34 16.40 1.97
CA ALA A 363 20.54 17.81 2.25
C ALA A 363 21.46 18.04 3.47
N GLN A 364 21.37 17.16 4.46
CA GLN A 364 22.21 17.16 5.65
C GLN A 364 23.53 16.40 5.50
N LYS A 365 23.79 15.80 4.33
CA LYS A 365 24.96 14.94 4.05
C LYS A 365 25.12 13.79 5.05
N CYS A 366 24.00 13.27 5.56
CA CYS A 366 23.95 12.23 6.59
C CYS A 366 23.29 10.94 6.12
N LEU A 367 23.36 10.67 4.81
CA LEU A 367 22.92 9.40 4.23
C LEU A 367 23.62 8.20 4.91
N PRO A 368 22.85 7.28 5.52
CA PRO A 368 23.39 6.21 6.38
C PRO A 368 24.04 5.09 5.58
N ARG A 369 24.85 4.25 6.24
CA ARG A 369 25.55 3.14 5.59
C ARG A 369 24.61 2.12 4.96
N ILE A 370 23.50 1.82 5.64
CA ILE A 370 22.51 0.83 5.20
C ILE A 370 21.11 1.47 5.21
N LEU A 371 20.32 1.19 4.17
CA LEU A 371 18.89 1.52 4.11
C LEU A 371 18.08 0.24 3.90
N VAL A 372 17.06 0.02 4.74
CA VAL A 372 16.06 -1.04 4.58
C VAL A 372 14.67 -0.43 4.61
N LEU A 373 14.12 -0.10 3.44
CA LEU A 373 12.88 0.68 3.32
C LEU A 373 11.76 -0.19 2.75
N ALA A 374 10.68 -0.38 3.50
CA ALA A 374 9.46 -1.05 3.05
C ALA A 374 8.35 0.01 2.86
N PRO A 375 8.22 0.60 1.65
CA PRO A 375 7.25 1.65 1.37
C PRO A 375 5.81 1.15 1.53
N CYS A 376 4.91 2.06 1.92
CA CYS A 376 3.49 1.74 2.04
C CYS A 376 2.72 1.88 0.72
N CYS A 377 1.46 1.45 0.74
CA CYS A 377 0.56 1.54 -0.41
C CYS A 377 0.18 2.97 -0.82
N PHE A 378 0.31 3.95 0.07
CA PHE A 378 -0.10 5.32 -0.19
C PHE A 378 1.06 6.11 -0.81
N ASN A 379 1.16 6.07 -2.13
CA ASN A 379 2.07 6.92 -2.90
C ASN A 379 1.47 8.32 -3.07
N LYS A 380 1.36 9.08 -1.97
CA LYS A 380 0.94 10.50 -1.96
C LYS A 380 2.09 11.43 -2.38
N ILE A 381 2.70 11.11 -3.50
CA ILE A 381 3.85 11.84 -4.05
C ILE A 381 3.41 13.07 -4.83
N THR A 382 4.27 14.08 -4.85
CA THR A 382 4.18 15.25 -5.72
C THR A 382 5.43 15.29 -6.58
N PHE A 383 5.29 15.83 -7.77
CA PHE A 383 6.33 15.88 -8.80
C PHE A 383 7.58 16.59 -8.27
N GLU A 384 7.40 17.72 -7.59
CA GLU A 384 8.49 18.52 -7.02
C GLU A 384 9.23 17.81 -5.87
N LYS A 385 8.51 17.03 -5.06
CA LYS A 385 9.07 16.37 -3.87
C LYS A 385 9.62 14.98 -4.14
N TYR A 386 9.25 14.36 -5.26
CA TYR A 386 9.81 13.08 -5.65
C TYR A 386 11.34 13.20 -5.82
N CYS A 387 12.10 12.22 -5.33
CA CYS A 387 13.55 12.35 -5.24
C CYS A 387 14.24 12.45 -6.61
N ASP A 388 13.65 11.85 -7.66
CA ASP A 388 14.20 11.84 -9.02
C ASP A 388 13.20 12.36 -10.07
N ALA A 389 12.94 13.67 -10.04
CA ALA A 389 12.05 14.31 -11.01
C ALA A 389 12.55 14.19 -12.46
N ALA A 390 13.87 14.05 -12.67
CA ALA A 390 14.44 13.85 -14.00
C ALA A 390 14.02 12.49 -14.58
N TYR A 391 14.10 11.43 -13.78
CA TYR A 391 13.60 10.11 -14.14
C TYR A 391 12.11 10.12 -14.50
N LEU A 392 11.26 10.79 -13.72
CA LEU A 392 9.82 10.88 -14.03
C LEU A 392 9.58 11.47 -15.43
N ARG A 393 10.30 12.54 -15.79
CA ARG A 393 10.18 13.19 -17.10
C ARG A 393 10.71 12.30 -18.22
N GLN A 394 11.92 11.79 -18.05
CA GLN A 394 12.65 11.12 -19.11
C GLN A 394 12.12 9.71 -19.39
N VAL A 395 11.78 8.96 -18.34
CA VAL A 395 11.38 7.55 -18.45
C VAL A 395 9.86 7.37 -18.44
N MET A 396 9.16 8.06 -17.54
CA MET A 396 7.70 7.91 -17.42
C MET A 396 6.92 8.93 -18.26
N GLY A 397 7.59 9.93 -18.85
CA GLY A 397 6.92 11.01 -19.57
C GLY A 397 6.03 11.88 -18.68
N ILE A 398 6.29 11.92 -17.37
CA ILE A 398 5.53 12.69 -16.38
C ILE A 398 6.28 13.99 -16.10
N ASP A 399 5.66 15.13 -16.34
CA ASP A 399 6.27 16.47 -16.25
C ASP A 399 5.56 17.42 -15.28
N SER A 400 4.46 16.98 -14.69
CA SER A 400 3.55 17.78 -13.88
C SER A 400 2.94 16.98 -12.73
N ASP A 401 2.49 17.69 -11.68
CA ASP A 401 1.79 17.10 -10.55
C ASP A 401 0.48 16.43 -10.97
N GLU A 402 -0.24 17.02 -11.92
CA GLU A 402 -1.49 16.46 -12.42
C GLU A 402 -1.24 15.15 -13.16
N ALA A 403 -0.16 15.04 -13.94
CA ALA A 403 0.22 13.78 -14.59
C ALA A 403 0.62 12.72 -13.57
N LEU A 404 1.45 13.09 -12.58
CA LEU A 404 1.87 12.17 -11.53
C LEU A 404 0.69 11.68 -10.69
N ALA A 405 -0.21 12.57 -10.27
CA ALA A 405 -1.37 12.25 -9.46
C ALA A 405 -2.36 11.30 -10.15
N ARG A 406 -2.38 11.26 -11.49
CA ARG A 406 -3.21 10.31 -12.26
C ARG A 406 -2.61 8.92 -12.23
N VAL A 407 -1.30 8.82 -12.44
CA VAL A 407 -0.58 7.55 -12.49
C VAL A 407 -0.39 6.97 -11.09
N SER A 408 -0.02 7.78 -10.10
CA SER A 408 0.24 7.31 -8.72
C SER A 408 -1.00 6.69 -8.07
N ARG A 409 -2.21 7.18 -8.38
CA ARG A 409 -3.48 6.57 -7.92
C ARG A 409 -3.69 5.15 -8.39
N LEU A 410 -3.03 4.73 -9.47
CA LEU A 410 -3.09 3.33 -9.91
C LEU A 410 -2.47 2.39 -8.87
N THR A 411 -1.58 2.87 -8.00
CA THR A 411 -1.00 2.03 -6.93
C THR A 411 -2.03 1.59 -5.88
N ASP A 412 -3.18 2.28 -5.80
CA ASP A 412 -4.31 1.93 -4.94
C ASP A 412 -5.09 0.71 -5.46
N TRP A 413 -4.80 0.24 -6.68
CA TRP A 413 -5.45 -0.95 -7.22
C TRP A 413 -4.84 -2.27 -6.73
N ASN A 414 -3.81 -2.23 -5.89
CA ASN A 414 -3.27 -3.44 -5.26
C ASN A 414 -4.29 -4.14 -4.39
N MET A 415 -4.36 -5.46 -4.52
CA MET A 415 -5.32 -6.30 -3.83
C MET A 415 -4.67 -6.98 -2.63
N SER A 416 -5.14 -6.67 -1.43
CA SER A 416 -4.84 -7.48 -0.24
C SER A 416 -5.47 -8.87 -0.33
N CYS A 417 -4.98 -9.82 0.47
CA CYS A 417 -5.58 -11.15 0.59
C CYS A 417 -7.09 -11.08 0.88
N TYR A 418 -7.50 -10.13 1.71
CA TYR A 418 -8.89 -9.88 2.07
C TYR A 418 -9.74 -9.42 0.88
N GLN A 419 -9.22 -8.47 0.09
CA GLN A 419 -9.90 -7.99 -1.11
C GLN A 419 -10.00 -9.13 -2.14
N SER A 420 -8.95 -9.93 -2.30
CA SER A 420 -8.96 -11.10 -3.18
C SER A 420 -10.01 -12.12 -2.77
N THR A 421 -10.07 -12.49 -1.48
CA THR A 421 -11.09 -13.43 -0.97
C THR A 421 -12.50 -12.87 -1.11
N HIS A 422 -12.70 -11.58 -0.84
CA HIS A 422 -13.99 -10.93 -0.99
C HIS A 422 -14.45 -10.86 -2.46
N GLU A 423 -13.56 -10.50 -3.39
CA GLU A 423 -13.84 -10.50 -4.82
C GLU A 423 -14.15 -11.90 -5.34
N HIS A 424 -13.44 -12.92 -4.87
CA HIS A 424 -13.74 -14.31 -5.20
C HIS A 424 -15.12 -14.73 -4.68
N ALA A 425 -15.48 -14.39 -3.44
CA ALA A 425 -16.81 -14.66 -2.92
C ALA A 425 -17.91 -13.97 -3.76
N LEU A 426 -17.72 -12.69 -4.12
CA LEU A 426 -18.64 -11.96 -4.96
C LEU A 426 -18.76 -12.56 -6.37
N SER A 427 -17.66 -13.02 -6.97
CA SER A 427 -17.68 -13.61 -8.31
C SER A 427 -18.45 -14.94 -8.34
N VAL A 428 -18.34 -15.76 -7.29
CA VAL A 428 -19.13 -16.99 -7.11
C VAL A 428 -20.62 -16.66 -7.00
N VAL A 429 -20.98 -15.66 -6.20
CA VAL A 429 -22.38 -15.19 -6.05
C VAL A 429 -22.93 -14.67 -7.37
N GLU A 430 -22.16 -13.87 -8.12
CA GLU A 430 -22.57 -13.36 -9.43
C GLU A 430 -22.71 -14.48 -10.47
N ALA A 431 -21.81 -15.46 -10.47
CA ALA A 431 -21.90 -16.63 -11.35
C ALA A 431 -23.17 -17.44 -11.06
N ALA A 432 -23.49 -17.67 -9.79
CA ALA A 432 -24.73 -18.32 -9.36
C ALA A 432 -25.97 -17.52 -9.82
N ARG A 433 -25.96 -16.19 -9.65
CA ARG A 433 -27.03 -15.31 -10.12
C ARG A 433 -27.21 -15.38 -11.64
N ARG A 434 -26.12 -15.36 -12.41
CA ARG A 434 -26.16 -15.49 -13.87
C ARG A 434 -26.81 -16.81 -14.29
N LYS A 435 -26.40 -17.93 -13.67
CA LYS A 435 -27.01 -19.25 -13.89
C LYS A 435 -28.52 -19.22 -13.64
N LEU A 436 -28.98 -18.64 -12.53
CA LEU A 436 -30.41 -18.50 -12.21
C LEU A 436 -31.18 -17.66 -13.25
N THR A 437 -30.63 -16.53 -13.72
CA THR A 437 -31.26 -15.72 -14.77
C THR A 437 -31.31 -16.42 -16.14
N THR A 438 -30.32 -17.24 -16.47
CA THR A 438 -30.32 -18.02 -17.73
C THR A 438 -31.35 -19.15 -17.66
N THR A 439 -31.52 -19.77 -16.50
CA THR A 439 -32.55 -20.81 -16.26
C THR A 439 -33.96 -20.22 -16.28
N HIS A 440 -34.19 -19.06 -15.65
CA HIS A 440 -35.49 -18.37 -15.71
C HIS A 440 -35.83 -17.78 -17.09
N ARG A 441 -34.85 -17.49 -17.94
CA ARG A 441 -35.14 -17.13 -19.36
C ARG A 441 -35.54 -18.33 -20.22
N ARG A 442 -35.26 -19.56 -19.77
CA ARG A 442 -35.69 -20.78 -20.45
C ARG A 442 -37.05 -21.29 -19.96
N CYS A 443 -37.47 -20.88 -18.77
CA CYS A 443 -38.80 -21.16 -18.22
C CYS A 443 -39.52 -19.82 -17.95
N GLY A 444 -40.03 -19.23 -19.02
CA GLY A 444 -40.70 -17.94 -19.03
C GLY A 444 -42.00 -17.97 -19.83
N ARG A 445 -42.90 -18.87 -19.45
CA ARG A 445 -44.32 -18.54 -19.25
C ARG A 445 -44.70 -19.16 -17.90
N GLU A 446 -45.28 -18.33 -17.04
CA GLU A 446 -45.75 -18.62 -15.68
C GLU A 446 -44.69 -18.56 -14.55
N VAL A 447 -45.12 -18.00 -13.42
CA VAL A 447 -44.38 -17.79 -12.16
C VAL A 447 -43.47 -16.54 -12.10
N GLN A 448 -44.08 -15.38 -12.36
CA GLN A 448 -43.55 -14.07 -11.97
C GLN A 448 -44.35 -13.49 -10.79
N ARG A 449 -44.48 -14.24 -9.68
CA ARG A 449 -45.08 -13.73 -8.42
C ARG A 449 -44.44 -14.25 -7.13
N SER A 450 -43.53 -15.23 -7.16
CA SER A 450 -43.06 -15.90 -5.94
C SER A 450 -41.63 -15.55 -5.49
N SER A 451 -40.85 -14.78 -6.25
CA SER A 451 -39.42 -14.56 -5.95
C SER A 451 -39.08 -13.30 -5.13
N GLU A 452 -40.04 -12.40 -4.90
CA GLU A 452 -39.80 -11.18 -4.10
C GLU A 452 -39.80 -11.43 -2.59
N ALA A 453 -40.33 -12.56 -2.10
CA ALA A 453 -40.38 -12.90 -0.68
C ALA A 453 -39.08 -13.55 -0.13
N ALA A 454 -38.27 -14.19 -0.98
CA ALA A 454 -37.09 -14.95 -0.53
C ALA A 454 -35.80 -14.13 -0.43
N ALA A 455 -35.76 -12.92 -1.01
CA ALA A 455 -34.56 -12.07 -1.04
C ALA A 455 -34.33 -11.26 0.25
N SER A 456 -35.26 -11.31 1.20
CA SER A 456 -35.27 -10.46 2.40
C SER A 456 -34.53 -11.06 3.61
N HIS A 457 -34.08 -12.31 3.55
CA HIS A 457 -33.48 -13.02 4.71
C HIS A 457 -31.95 -13.13 4.72
N ALA A 458 -31.22 -12.53 3.76
CA ALA A 458 -29.78 -12.77 3.60
C ALA A 458 -28.86 -11.56 3.90
N LEU A 459 -29.34 -10.48 4.51
CA LEU A 459 -28.47 -9.37 4.95
C LEU A 459 -28.91 -8.82 6.31
N PRO A 460 -27.98 -8.50 7.23
CA PRO A 460 -28.32 -7.80 8.46
C PRO A 460 -28.74 -6.36 8.15
N GLU A 461 -29.84 -5.91 8.73
CA GLU A 461 -30.26 -4.52 8.73
C GLU A 461 -29.23 -3.66 9.47
N VAL A 462 -28.54 -2.78 8.74
CA VAL A 462 -27.76 -1.69 9.32
C VAL A 462 -28.66 -0.46 9.36
N ASN A 463 -29.28 -0.21 10.51
CA ASN A 463 -30.00 1.03 10.76
C ASN A 463 -29.03 2.22 10.75
N GLY A 464 -29.27 3.14 9.83
CA GLY A 464 -28.49 4.35 9.65
C GLY A 464 -28.96 5.49 10.53
N SER A 465 -28.03 6.17 11.19
CA SER A 465 -28.07 7.62 11.33
C SER A 465 -26.64 8.16 11.48
N SER A 466 -26.23 8.95 10.49
CA SER A 466 -25.36 10.13 10.60
C SER A 466 -24.88 10.48 9.20
N ALA A 467 -25.66 11.34 8.55
CA ALA A 467 -25.26 12.07 7.37
C ALA A 467 -24.44 13.27 7.82
N ASN A 468 -23.17 13.32 7.41
CA ASN A 468 -22.40 14.51 7.01
C ASN A 468 -20.89 14.24 7.15
N ALA A 469 -20.34 13.49 6.20
CA ALA A 469 -18.92 13.52 5.89
C ALA A 469 -18.79 13.64 4.36
N ALA A 470 -18.00 14.63 3.92
CA ALA A 470 -17.76 14.92 2.51
C ALA A 470 -17.31 13.67 1.72
N PRO A 471 -17.60 13.54 0.41
CA PRO A 471 -17.26 12.35 -0.34
C PRO A 471 -15.77 12.35 -0.67
N LEU A 472 -14.97 11.75 0.22
CA LEU A 472 -13.71 11.15 -0.16
C LEU A 472 -14.05 10.05 -1.19
N PHE A 473 -13.71 10.29 -2.46
CA PHE A 473 -13.80 9.31 -3.55
C PHE A 473 -12.84 8.15 -3.28
N CYS A 474 -13.19 7.27 -2.34
CA CYS A 474 -12.63 5.94 -2.26
C CYS A 474 -13.26 5.13 -3.39
N HIS A 475 -12.47 4.68 -4.36
CA HIS A 475 -12.91 3.74 -5.40
C HIS A 475 -13.17 2.38 -4.75
N GLN A 476 -14.24 2.25 -3.95
CA GLN A 476 -14.76 0.94 -3.58
C GLN A 476 -15.09 0.21 -4.89
N ARG A 477 -14.34 -0.86 -5.17
CA ARG A 477 -14.61 -1.80 -6.26
C ARG A 477 -15.97 -2.43 -6.01
N ARG A 478 -17.02 -1.82 -6.56
CA ARG A 478 -18.34 -2.45 -6.61
C ARG A 478 -18.32 -3.45 -7.74
N SER A 479 -18.60 -4.71 -7.45
CA SER A 479 -18.84 -5.72 -8.48
C SER A 479 -20.17 -5.40 -9.18
N GLY A 480 -20.14 -5.43 -10.51
CA GLY A 480 -21.26 -5.02 -11.35
C GLY A 480 -20.76 -4.71 -12.76
N PRO A 481 -21.64 -4.77 -13.79
CA PRO A 481 -21.26 -4.69 -15.21
C PRO A 481 -20.51 -3.40 -15.61
N ARG A 482 -20.46 -2.39 -14.74
CA ARG A 482 -19.84 -1.07 -14.97
C ARG A 482 -18.66 -0.78 -14.03
N SER A 483 -18.12 -1.79 -13.37
CA SER A 483 -16.96 -1.66 -12.49
C SER A 483 -15.70 -1.33 -13.30
N ILE A 484 -14.71 -0.71 -12.65
CA ILE A 484 -13.37 -0.52 -13.22
C ILE A 484 -12.79 -1.88 -13.65
N ALA A 485 -13.02 -2.92 -12.84
CA ALA A 485 -12.54 -4.29 -13.10
C ALA A 485 -13.06 -4.89 -14.43
N ASN A 486 -14.22 -4.45 -14.92
CA ASN A 486 -14.72 -4.90 -16.23
C ASN A 486 -14.14 -4.11 -17.41
N SER A 487 -13.63 -2.90 -17.16
CA SER A 487 -13.00 -2.07 -18.20
C SER A 487 -11.49 -2.29 -18.27
N ILE A 488 -10.90 -2.69 -17.15
CA ILE A 488 -9.47 -2.95 -16.98
C ILE A 488 -9.38 -4.24 -16.17
N THR A 489 -9.03 -5.34 -16.83
CA THR A 489 -9.07 -6.68 -16.24
C THR A 489 -7.87 -6.96 -15.35
N CYS A 490 -6.74 -6.28 -15.56
CA CYS A 490 -5.45 -6.48 -14.86
C CYS A 490 -5.06 -5.29 -13.96
N THR A 491 -6.04 -4.76 -13.22
CA THR A 491 -5.85 -3.60 -12.33
C THR A 491 -4.74 -3.82 -11.29
N HIS A 492 -4.55 -5.04 -10.79
CA HIS A 492 -3.48 -5.34 -9.85
C HIS A 492 -2.09 -5.23 -10.50
N GLU A 493 -1.94 -5.73 -11.72
CA GLU A 493 -0.69 -5.71 -12.48
C GLU A 493 -0.28 -4.28 -12.82
N PHE A 494 -1.24 -3.41 -13.10
CA PHE A 494 -0.99 -1.97 -13.23
C PHE A 494 -0.50 -1.32 -11.93
N ALA A 495 -1.10 -1.67 -10.79
CA ALA A 495 -0.64 -1.16 -9.51
C ALA A 495 0.81 -1.57 -9.22
N VAL A 496 1.16 -2.83 -9.51
CA VAL A 496 2.53 -3.34 -9.35
C VAL A 496 3.48 -2.70 -10.37
N LEU A 497 3.06 -2.48 -11.62
CA LEU A 497 3.86 -1.78 -12.63
C LEU A 497 4.19 -0.35 -12.18
N VAL A 498 3.20 0.43 -11.75
CA VAL A 498 3.42 1.82 -11.31
C VAL A 498 4.30 1.87 -10.07
N GLU A 499 4.05 1.01 -9.09
CA GLU A 499 4.90 0.92 -7.90
C GLU A 499 6.34 0.57 -8.28
N GLY A 500 6.53 -0.41 -9.17
CA GLY A 500 7.85 -0.77 -9.68
C GLY A 500 8.56 0.39 -10.37
N LEU A 501 7.86 1.16 -11.20
CA LEU A 501 8.42 2.33 -11.89
C LEU A 501 8.80 3.46 -10.94
N LEU A 502 7.96 3.76 -9.94
CA LEU A 502 8.26 4.76 -8.91
C LEU A 502 9.41 4.30 -8.00
N ASN A 503 9.44 3.03 -7.63
CA ASN A 503 10.56 2.51 -6.85
C ASN A 503 11.84 2.48 -7.69
N TYR A 504 11.75 2.26 -8.99
CA TYR A 504 12.92 2.26 -9.86
C TYR A 504 13.60 3.64 -9.93
N GLY A 505 12.84 4.74 -10.01
CA GLY A 505 13.44 6.08 -9.93
C GLY A 505 14.16 6.34 -8.60
N ARG A 506 13.61 5.86 -7.48
CA ARG A 506 14.29 5.91 -6.17
C ARG A 506 15.59 5.11 -6.16
N VAL A 507 15.59 3.93 -6.80
CA VAL A 507 16.80 3.12 -6.97
C VAL A 507 17.86 3.87 -7.78
N GLN A 508 17.49 4.49 -8.89
CA GLN A 508 18.41 5.28 -9.71
C GLN A 508 19.01 6.44 -8.93
N TRP A 509 18.18 7.16 -8.18
CA TRP A 509 18.60 8.24 -7.30
C TRP A 509 19.62 7.80 -6.23
N LEU A 510 19.40 6.63 -5.62
CA LEU A 510 20.31 6.06 -4.63
C LEU A 510 21.62 5.57 -5.27
N ARG A 511 21.57 4.97 -6.46
CA ARG A 511 22.78 4.54 -7.19
C ARG A 511 23.68 5.71 -7.58
N GLN A 512 23.10 6.84 -7.97
CA GLN A 512 23.84 8.09 -8.19
C GLN A 512 24.56 8.60 -6.93
N ARG A 513 24.19 8.08 -5.75
CA ARG A 513 24.79 8.38 -4.44
C ARG A 513 25.64 7.24 -3.89
N HIS A 514 26.13 6.38 -4.80
CA HIS A 514 27.05 5.28 -4.49
C HIS A 514 26.44 4.20 -3.60
N TYR A 515 25.13 4.00 -3.67
CA TYR A 515 24.52 2.80 -3.11
C TYR A 515 24.50 1.66 -4.13
N ASP A 516 24.89 0.47 -3.70
CA ASP A 516 24.40 -0.76 -4.29
C ASP A 516 22.97 -0.99 -3.78
N VAL A 517 22.00 -1.09 -4.70
CA VAL A 517 20.57 -1.13 -4.36
C VAL A 517 19.90 -2.32 -4.99
N GLN A 518 19.16 -3.04 -4.16
CA GLN A 518 18.36 -4.21 -4.53
C GLN A 518 16.90 -3.97 -4.13
N LEU A 519 15.98 -4.31 -5.03
CA LEU A 519 14.55 -4.43 -4.73
C LEU A 519 14.24 -5.90 -4.48
N VAL A 520 13.78 -6.23 -3.28
CA VAL A 520 13.53 -7.62 -2.87
C VAL A 520 12.08 -7.81 -2.46
N GLN A 521 11.55 -9.01 -2.71
CA GLN A 521 10.32 -9.45 -2.07
C GLN A 521 10.63 -9.96 -0.66
N TYR A 522 10.29 -9.17 0.37
CA TYR A 522 10.67 -9.48 1.76
C TYR A 522 9.66 -10.38 2.49
N VAL A 523 8.40 -10.39 2.06
CA VAL A 523 7.34 -11.27 2.56
C VAL A 523 6.42 -11.74 1.43
N PRO A 524 5.65 -12.83 1.59
CA PRO A 524 4.66 -13.22 0.59
C PRO A 524 3.51 -12.20 0.43
N ASN A 525 2.86 -12.23 -0.74
CA ASN A 525 1.70 -11.36 -1.05
C ASN A 525 0.53 -11.54 -0.07
N VAL A 526 0.44 -12.71 0.58
CA VAL A 526 -0.61 -12.99 1.57
C VAL A 526 -0.44 -12.18 2.87
N VAL A 527 0.79 -11.78 3.20
CA VAL A 527 1.07 -10.88 4.33
C VAL A 527 0.70 -9.45 3.96
N THR A 528 1.23 -8.99 2.83
CA THR A 528 0.91 -7.67 2.27
C THR A 528 1.13 -7.70 0.76
N PRO A 529 0.24 -7.08 -0.05
CA PRO A 529 0.47 -6.91 -1.48
C PRO A 529 1.53 -5.84 -1.80
N LYS A 530 2.08 -5.18 -0.76
CA LYS A 530 3.17 -4.21 -0.82
C LYS A 530 4.38 -4.80 -0.13
N ASN A 531 4.90 -5.86 -0.72
CA ASN A 531 5.97 -6.68 -0.16
C ASN A 531 7.31 -6.41 -0.82
N THR A 532 7.47 -5.24 -1.43
CA THR A 532 8.74 -4.74 -1.94
C THR A 532 9.51 -4.07 -0.82
N CYS A 533 10.79 -4.37 -0.69
CA CYS A 533 11.72 -3.64 0.18
C CYS A 533 12.94 -3.17 -0.62
N PHE A 534 13.35 -1.93 -0.38
CA PHE A 534 14.64 -1.41 -0.81
C PHE A 534 15.70 -1.87 0.18
N LEU A 535 16.71 -2.56 -0.34
CA LEU A 535 17.94 -2.83 0.38
C LEU A 535 19.06 -2.05 -0.29
N ALA A 536 19.58 -1.04 0.39
CA ALA A 536 20.66 -0.21 -0.14
C ALA A 536 21.87 -0.25 0.79
N MET A 537 23.04 -0.56 0.22
CA MET A 537 24.34 -0.52 0.91
C MET A 537 25.18 0.56 0.26
N ARG A 538 25.54 1.59 1.01
CA ARG A 538 26.45 2.63 0.50
C ARG A 538 27.83 2.01 0.36
N GLN A 539 28.55 2.27 -0.72
CA GLN A 539 29.96 1.87 -0.85
C GLN A 539 30.83 2.61 0.16
N ALA A 540 31.91 1.97 0.64
CA ALA A 540 32.85 2.66 1.53
C ALA A 540 33.53 3.76 0.72
N TYR A 541 33.74 4.93 1.33
CA TYR A 541 34.62 5.92 0.70
C TYR A 541 36.01 5.31 0.65
N THR A 542 36.44 4.88 -0.54
CA THR A 542 37.85 4.69 -0.85
C THR A 542 38.42 6.10 -0.97
N SER A 543 39.04 6.58 0.12
CA SER A 543 39.75 7.85 0.18
C SER A 543 40.86 7.93 -0.85
#